data_AF-A0A534KE34-F1
#
_entry.id   AF-A0A534KE34-F1
#
_cell.length_a   1.000
_cell.length_b   1.000
_cell.length_c   1.000
_cell.angle_alpha   90.00
_cell.angle_beta   90.00
_cell.angle_gamma   90.00
#
_symmetry.space_group_name_H-M   'P 1'
#
loop_
_entity.id
_entity.type
_entity.pdbx_description
1 polymer ?
#
loop_
_entity_poly.entity_id
_entity_poly.type
_entity_poly.pdbx_seq_one_letter_code
_entity_poly.pdbx_strand_id
1 'polypeptide(L)'
;MGRSVARFFLAGQAPAGILHAANAYGESVGMQVDSLSANHVTLVKGSIWVTGKRVLSVGAWDAQGGANVQVEAYVEGLTELSADPKPFVGMIPRRDMWRIASAFVASLSVNPEAVFVHS
;
A
#
# COMPACT_ATOMS: atom_id res chain seq x y z
N MET A 1 4.26 -7.59 12.74
CA MET A 1 4.79 -6.51 11.88
C MET A 1 3.61 -5.63 11.49
N GLY A 2 3.68 -4.31 11.74
CA GLY A 2 2.53 -3.43 11.56
C GLY A 2 2.13 -3.27 10.09
N ARG A 3 0.86 -3.53 9.78
CA ARG A 3 0.29 -3.40 8.43
C ARG A 3 -0.76 -2.29 8.47
N SER A 4 -0.70 -1.38 7.51
CA SER A 4 -1.78 -0.41 7.30
C SER A 4 -2.68 -0.95 6.21
N VAL A 5 -3.97 -1.11 6.50
CA VAL A 5 -4.94 -1.65 5.56
C VAL A 5 -6.03 -0.61 5.34
N ALA A 6 -6.28 -0.25 4.09
CA ALA A 6 -7.46 0.52 3.70
C ALA A 6 -8.39 -0.33 2.85
N ARG A 7 -9.69 -0.20 3.10
CA ARG A 7 -10.75 -0.83 2.29
C ARG A 7 -11.82 0.20 2.00
N PHE A 8 -12.16 0.38 0.74
CA PHE A 8 -13.16 1.37 0.31
C PHE A 8 -13.76 1.00 -1.04
N PHE A 9 -14.82 1.71 -1.40
CA PHE A 9 -15.52 1.56 -2.68
C PHE A 9 -15.29 2.81 -3.54
N LEU A 10 -15.01 2.62 -4.83
CA LEU A 10 -14.91 3.68 -5.82
C LEU A 10 -16.06 3.57 -6.83
N ALA A 11 -16.97 4.54 -6.78
CA ALA A 11 -18.10 4.60 -7.70
C ALA A 11 -17.65 4.91 -9.14
N GLY A 12 -18.21 4.19 -10.11
CA GLY A 12 -17.97 4.41 -11.54
C GLY A 12 -16.56 4.06 -12.03
N GLN A 13 -15.70 3.49 -11.16
CA GLN A 13 -14.36 3.07 -11.52
C GLN A 13 -14.30 1.57 -11.80
N ALA A 14 -13.60 1.18 -12.87
CA ALA A 14 -13.33 -0.21 -13.19
C ALA A 14 -12.07 -0.70 -12.45
N PRO A 15 -12.03 -1.96 -11.97
CA PRO A 15 -10.86 -2.52 -11.28
C PRO A 15 -9.55 -2.36 -12.07
N ALA A 16 -9.60 -2.62 -13.38
CA ALA A 16 -8.43 -2.49 -14.24
C ALA A 16 -7.84 -1.06 -14.26
N GLY A 17 -8.70 -0.03 -14.23
CA GLY A 17 -8.25 1.37 -14.16
C GLY A 17 -7.55 1.68 -12.84
N ILE A 18 -8.06 1.14 -11.73
CA ILE A 18 -7.47 1.31 -10.39
C ILE A 18 -6.10 0.62 -10.30
N LEU A 19 -5.98 -0.61 -10.83
CA LEU A 19 -4.71 -1.33 -10.85
C LEU A 19 -3.68 -0.67 -11.77
N HIS A 20 -4.13 -0.12 -12.91
CA HIS A 20 -3.26 0.66 -13.80
C HIS A 20 -2.74 1.92 -13.09
N ALA A 21 -3.62 2.65 -12.39
CA ALA A 21 -3.24 3.82 -11.60
C ALA A 21 -2.28 3.45 -10.46
N ALA A 22 -2.50 2.32 -9.78
CA ALA A 22 -1.60 1.81 -8.75
C ALA A 22 -0.21 1.53 -9.31
N ASN A 23 -0.12 0.87 -10.47
CA ASN A 23 1.16 0.58 -11.12
C ASN A 23 1.90 1.86 -11.52
N ALA A 24 1.21 2.79 -12.18
CA ALA A 24 1.80 4.09 -12.57
C ALA A 24 2.25 4.91 -11.35
N TYR A 25 1.46 4.90 -10.27
CA TYR A 25 1.84 5.53 -9.01
C TYR A 25 3.10 4.87 -8.43
N GLY A 26 3.13 3.54 -8.35
CA GLY A 26 4.28 2.76 -7.89
C GLY A 26 5.57 3.15 -8.62
N GLU A 27 5.52 3.19 -9.95
CA GLU A 27 6.64 3.63 -10.79
C GLU A 27 7.09 5.05 -10.44
N SER A 28 6.14 5.99 -10.28
CA SER A 28 6.44 7.40 -9.94
C SER A 28 7.16 7.58 -8.60
N VAL A 29 6.95 6.67 -7.64
CA VAL A 29 7.61 6.69 -6.32
C VAL A 29 8.81 5.73 -6.24
N GLY A 30 9.22 5.15 -7.37
CA GLY A 30 10.36 4.24 -7.49
C GLY A 30 10.14 2.89 -6.83
N MET A 31 8.91 2.38 -6.87
CA MET A 31 8.58 1.00 -6.55
C MET A 31 8.55 0.16 -7.83
N GLN A 32 8.90 -1.12 -7.73
CA GLN A 32 8.91 -2.07 -8.82
C GLN A 32 7.76 -3.07 -8.66
N VAL A 33 7.22 -3.58 -9.76
CA VAL A 33 6.21 -4.65 -9.73
C VAL A 33 6.85 -5.95 -9.24
N ASP A 34 6.30 -6.51 -8.17
CA ASP A 34 6.67 -7.82 -7.62
C ASP A 34 5.70 -8.90 -8.13
N SER A 35 4.40 -8.57 -8.18
CA SER A 35 3.36 -9.44 -8.73
C SER A 35 2.24 -8.62 -9.36
N LEU A 36 1.65 -9.13 -10.44
CA LEU A 36 0.50 -8.52 -11.12
C LEU A 36 -0.48 -9.61 -11.54
N SER A 37 -1.76 -9.39 -11.28
CA SER A 37 -2.88 -10.23 -11.73
C SER A 37 -4.05 -9.36 -12.21
N ALA A 38 -5.14 -10.00 -12.66
CA ALA A 38 -6.34 -9.30 -13.11
C ALA A 38 -7.03 -8.45 -12.03
N ASN A 39 -6.82 -8.76 -10.75
CA ASN A 39 -7.50 -8.11 -9.62
C ASN A 39 -6.53 -7.55 -8.57
N HIS A 40 -5.23 -7.56 -8.87
CA HIS A 40 -4.20 -7.30 -7.87
C HIS A 40 -2.88 -6.82 -8.46
N VAL A 41 -2.21 -5.90 -7.77
CA VAL A 41 -0.82 -5.54 -8.02
C VAL A 41 -0.07 -5.42 -6.70
N THR A 42 1.13 -6.00 -6.64
CA THR A 42 2.07 -5.79 -5.54
C THR A 42 3.28 -5.05 -6.07
N LEU A 43 3.62 -3.97 -5.38
CA LEU A 43 4.72 -3.08 -5.66
C LEU A 43 5.68 -3.11 -4.49
N VAL A 44 6.98 -3.12 -4.79
CA VAL A 44 8.03 -3.27 -3.78
C VAL A 44 9.15 -2.27 -3.96
N LYS A 45 9.78 -1.88 -2.85
CA LYS A 45 10.96 -1.00 -2.86
C LYS A 45 11.93 -1.38 -1.76
N GLY A 46 13.22 -1.35 -2.07
CA GLY A 46 14.28 -1.75 -1.15
C GLY A 46 14.45 -3.27 -1.06
N SER A 47 15.20 -3.72 -0.07
CA SER A 47 15.60 -5.13 0.08
C SER A 47 15.39 -5.60 1.51
N ILE A 48 14.86 -6.82 1.65
CA ILE A 48 14.69 -7.52 2.93
C ILE A 48 16.01 -7.53 3.72
N TRP A 49 17.14 -7.66 3.04
CA TRP A 49 18.46 -7.90 3.65
C TRP A 49 19.22 -6.63 4.07
N VAL A 50 18.75 -5.44 3.67
CA VAL A 50 19.54 -4.19 3.82
C VAL A 50 18.75 -3.06 4.46
N THR A 51 17.54 -2.79 3.96
CA THR A 51 16.79 -1.56 4.31
C THR A 51 15.34 -1.82 4.72
N GLY A 52 14.95 -3.09 4.79
CA GLY A 52 13.56 -3.53 4.83
C GLY A 52 12.91 -3.43 3.44
N LYS A 53 12.20 -4.48 3.04
CA LYS A 53 11.38 -4.49 1.81
C LYS A 53 10.07 -3.78 2.11
N ARG A 54 9.87 -2.63 1.47
CA ARG A 54 8.60 -1.89 1.48
C ARG A 54 7.65 -2.57 0.51
N VAL A 55 6.44 -2.84 0.94
CA VAL A 55 5.42 -3.51 0.13
C VAL A 55 4.15 -2.66 0.11
N LEU A 56 3.67 -2.35 -1.09
CA LEU A 56 2.36 -1.77 -1.36
C LEU A 56 1.58 -2.78 -2.19
N SER A 57 0.48 -3.28 -1.64
CA SER A 57 -0.39 -4.24 -2.30
C SER A 57 -1.74 -3.59 -2.56
N VAL A 58 -2.20 -3.61 -3.81
CA VAL A 58 -3.48 -3.03 -4.20
C VAL A 58 -4.31 -4.12 -4.86
N GLY A 59 -5.43 -4.45 -4.24
CA GLY A 59 -6.47 -5.30 -4.81
C GLY A 59 -7.66 -4.46 -5.27
N ALA A 60 -8.23 -4.80 -6.41
CA ALA A 60 -9.47 -4.20 -6.90
C ALA A 60 -10.35 -5.27 -7.54
N TRP A 61 -11.66 -5.27 -7.26
CA TRP A 61 -12.61 -6.21 -7.83
C TRP A 61 -13.97 -5.57 -8.07
N ASP A 62 -14.68 -6.09 -9.08
CA ASP A 62 -15.97 -5.55 -9.50
C ASP A 62 -17.00 -5.58 -8.37
N ALA A 63 -17.79 -4.52 -8.31
CA ALA A 63 -18.92 -4.37 -7.41
C ALA A 63 -20.04 -3.60 -8.12
N GLN A 64 -21.29 -3.76 -7.66
CA GLN A 64 -22.41 -3.07 -8.29
C GLN A 64 -22.19 -1.54 -8.25
N GLY A 65 -22.09 -0.91 -9.43
CA GLY A 65 -21.89 0.53 -9.56
C GLY A 65 -20.44 1.01 -9.44
N GLY A 66 -19.44 0.13 -9.39
CA GLY A 66 -18.03 0.52 -9.29
C GLY A 66 -17.09 -0.64 -8.93
N ALA A 67 -16.09 -0.35 -8.11
CA ALA A 67 -15.12 -1.35 -7.66
C ALA A 67 -14.84 -1.23 -6.15
N ASN A 68 -14.69 -2.39 -5.52
CA ASN A 68 -14.10 -2.46 -4.18
C ASN A 68 -12.58 -2.44 -4.31
N VAL A 69 -11.93 -1.74 -3.39
CA VAL A 69 -10.48 -1.55 -3.36
C VAL A 69 -9.94 -1.91 -1.99
N GLN A 70 -8.84 -2.65 -1.96
CA GLN A 70 -8.05 -2.93 -0.77
C GLN A 70 -6.62 -2.48 -1.00
N VAL A 71 -6.10 -1.62 -0.13
CA VAL A 71 -4.72 -1.16 -0.14
C VAL A 71 -4.04 -1.62 1.13
N GLU A 72 -2.97 -2.39 0.99
CA GLU A 72 -2.14 -2.82 2.10
C GLU A 72 -0.75 -2.22 1.96
N ALA A 73 -0.22 -1.68 3.05
CA ALA A 73 1.14 -1.16 3.11
C ALA A 73 1.85 -1.67 4.35
N TYR A 74 3.01 -2.27 4.14
CA TYR A 74 3.82 -2.87 5.21
C TYR A 74 5.30 -2.92 4.85
N VAL A 75 6.14 -3.24 5.83
CA VAL A 75 7.58 -3.40 5.68
C VAL A 75 7.98 -4.80 6.17
N GLU A 76 8.70 -5.53 5.34
CA GLU A 76 9.26 -6.86 5.63
C GLU A 76 10.78 -6.80 5.81
N GLY A 77 11.37 -7.81 6.44
CA GLY A 77 12.83 -7.99 6.49
C GLY A 77 13.58 -7.16 7.53
N LEU A 78 12.89 -6.34 8.30
CA LEU A 78 13.48 -5.73 9.49
C LEU A 78 13.38 -6.74 10.65
N THR A 79 14.43 -7.53 10.86
CA THR A 79 14.57 -8.48 11.97
C THR A 79 14.63 -7.82 13.35
N GLU A 80 14.82 -6.50 13.41
CA GLU A 80 14.85 -5.70 14.65
C GLU A 80 13.65 -4.73 14.76
N LEU A 81 12.42 -5.21 14.52
CA LEU A 81 11.24 -4.52 15.05
C LEU A 81 11.14 -4.85 16.55
N SER A 82 11.91 -4.13 17.36
CA SER A 82 11.88 -4.22 18.83
C SER A 82 10.43 -4.18 19.35
N ALA A 83 10.12 -5.04 20.32
CA ALA A 83 8.85 -4.99 21.05
C ALA A 83 8.75 -3.76 21.99
N ASP A 84 9.85 -3.03 22.17
CA ASP A 84 9.89 -1.75 22.89
C ASP A 84 9.62 -0.60 21.90
N PRO A 85 8.59 0.24 22.11
CA PRO A 85 8.26 1.37 21.24
C PRO A 85 9.22 2.57 21.34
N LYS A 86 10.29 2.49 22.14
CA LYS A 86 11.22 3.60 22.40
C LYS A 86 12.44 3.75 21.47
N PRO A 87 12.99 2.74 20.76
CA PRO A 87 14.09 2.96 19.83
C PRO A 87 13.55 3.20 18.42
N PHE A 88 13.96 4.33 17.84
CA PHE A 88 13.63 4.93 16.56
C PHE A 88 13.70 4.06 15.27
N VAL A 89 14.04 2.78 15.34
CA VAL A 89 14.23 1.88 14.19
C VAL A 89 12.95 1.07 13.96
N GLY A 90 12.22 1.38 12.89
CA GLY A 90 10.93 0.76 12.54
C GLY A 90 9.78 1.76 12.39
N MET A 91 9.85 2.91 13.08
CA MET A 91 8.84 3.97 12.97
C MET A 91 8.98 4.78 11.66
N ILE A 92 10.21 5.07 11.22
CA ILE A 92 10.47 5.80 9.96
C ILE A 92 10.02 4.98 8.75
N PRO A 93 10.40 3.69 8.58
CA PRO A 93 9.94 2.87 7.46
C PRO A 93 8.42 2.71 7.43
N ARG A 94 7.77 2.60 8.61
CA ARG A 94 6.31 2.51 8.73
C ARG A 94 5.64 3.81 8.34
N ARG A 95 6.13 4.95 8.82
CA ARG A 95 5.62 6.29 8.47
C ARG A 95 5.81 6.59 6.98
N ASP A 96 6.94 6.20 6.40
CA ASP A 96 7.19 6.35 4.98
C ASP A 96 6.22 5.50 4.15
N MET A 97 5.98 4.24 4.54
CA MET A 97 4.98 3.42 3.84
C MET A 97 3.56 3.92 4.00
N TRP A 98 3.21 4.43 5.18
CA TRP A 98 1.91 5.06 5.36
C TRP A 98 1.75 6.29 4.47
N ARG A 99 2.80 7.12 4.30
CA ARG A 99 2.78 8.27 3.40
C ARG A 99 2.59 7.85 1.94
N ILE A 100 3.31 6.82 1.49
CA ILE A 100 3.16 6.26 0.13
C ILE A 100 1.73 5.76 -0.08
N ALA A 101 1.21 4.96 0.84
CA ALA A 101 -0.14 4.41 0.74
C ALA A 101 -1.22 5.50 0.80
N SER A 102 -1.06 6.49 1.68
CA SER A 102 -2.00 7.59 1.83
C SER A 102 -2.00 8.51 0.61
N ALA A 103 -0.83 8.79 0.03
CA ALA A 103 -0.75 9.57 -1.21
C ALA A 103 -1.39 8.83 -2.39
N PHE A 104 -1.23 7.51 -2.49
CA PHE A 104 -1.96 6.71 -3.48
C PHE A 104 -3.47 6.80 -3.28
N VAL A 105 -3.98 6.56 -2.07
CA VAL A 105 -5.42 6.63 -1.77
C VAL A 105 -5.98 8.04 -2.04
N ALA A 106 -5.24 9.09 -1.67
CA ALA A 106 -5.62 10.47 -1.96
C ALA A 106 -5.66 10.77 -3.47
N SER A 107 -4.78 10.15 -4.27
CA SER A 107 -4.81 10.28 -5.74
C SER A 107 -6.08 9.72 -6.37
N LEU A 108 -6.76 8.79 -5.67
CA LEU A 108 -8.07 8.25 -6.04
C LEU A 108 -9.23 9.12 -5.53
N SER A 109 -8.96 10.34 -5.04
CA SER A 109 -9.93 11.24 -4.41
C SER A 109 -10.61 10.68 -3.16
N VAL A 110 -9.94 9.76 -2.44
CA VAL A 110 -10.42 9.17 -1.19
C VAL A 110 -9.64 9.77 -0.02
N ASN A 111 -10.33 10.12 1.08
CA ASN A 111 -9.67 10.59 2.29
C ASN A 111 -8.93 9.41 2.98
N PRO A 112 -7.58 9.40 3.02
CA PRO A 112 -6.82 8.30 3.60
C PRO A 112 -7.10 8.08 5.08
N GLU A 113 -7.30 9.16 5.85
CA GLU A 113 -7.56 9.10 7.29
C GLU A 113 -8.88 8.41 7.63
N ALA A 114 -9.84 8.40 6.70
CA ALA A 114 -11.13 7.76 6.88
C ALA A 114 -11.12 6.25 6.58
N VAL A 115 -10.13 5.76 5.82
CA VAL A 115 -10.15 4.39 5.28
C VAL A 115 -9.05 3.50 5.82
N PHE A 116 -7.92 4.05 6.28
CA PHE A 116 -6.84 3.25 6.86
C PHE A 116 -7.18 2.82 8.29
N VAL A 117 -7.12 1.51 8.52
CA VAL A 117 -7.10 0.91 9.85
C VAL A 117 -5.66 0.55 10.18
N HIS A 118 -5.17 1.01 11.33
CA HIS A 118 -3.83 0.71 11.82
C HIS A 118 -3.90 -0.49 12.78
N SER A 119 -3.27 -1.60 12.40
CA SER A 119 -3.05 -2.77 13.26
C SER A 119 -1.58 -3.09 13.50
#